data_AF-A0A9E2YNZ8-F1
#
_entry.id   AF-A0A9E2YNZ8-F1
#
_cell.length_a   1.000
_cell.length_b   1.000
_cell.length_c   1.000
_cell.angle_alpha   90.00
_cell.angle_beta   90.00
_cell.angle_gamma   90.00
#
_symmetry.space_group_name_H-M   'P 1'
#
loop_
_entity.id
_entity.type
_entity.pdbx_description
1 polymer ?
#
loop_
_entity_poly.entity_id
_entity_poly.type
_entity_poly.pdbx_seq_one_letter_code
_entity_poly.pdbx_strand_id
1 'polypeptide(L)'
;MSRSRAPTMLLTAIAATVVIVSWVADTARDRGTPSAVRPHDTQLTQQALIGLTGGVTVREITQPAPFSLVALTGDLAGTSTRVRAKRPDGSWGPWYQTEYETAAPDPKDQVGDDMAAPGQSAGLLEGPRGTDPVFVGTTTTVQIAVTRPIDAPATVGLPAPASEPPDKNGLGYKPASKEQPFGQNINAVLISPPQAPAHRQWTPPSGVLMPGQAPAIISRAEWGADESLRCGSPQYDNGVRAAVVHHTAGSNDYSPLESAGIVKAIYTYHAKTLGWCDIAYNALVDKYGQVFEGSAGGMSKAVQGTHTGGFNRNTWGVAMIGNFNDVPPTPIQLKTVGRLLGWRLGLDGVDPKGIVQLESAGSHYTTYPAGSIATLPTIFTHRDVGNTDCPGNAAYA
;
A
#
# COMPACT_ATOMS: atom_id res chain seq x y z
N MET A 1 -10.59 58.77 -76.19
CA MET A 1 -11.01 58.19 -74.90
C MET A 1 -10.21 56.90 -74.69
N SER A 2 -9.61 56.56 -73.55
CA SER A 2 -9.25 57.30 -72.33
C SER A 2 -7.95 56.67 -71.74
N ARG A 3 -7.19 57.38 -70.89
CA ARG A 3 -5.97 56.86 -70.23
C ARG A 3 -6.27 56.32 -68.83
N SER A 4 -5.54 55.30 -68.36
CA SER A 4 -4.74 55.35 -67.10
C SER A 4 -4.16 53.97 -66.69
N ARG A 5 -3.24 53.97 -65.72
CA ARG A 5 -2.41 52.83 -65.27
C ARG A 5 -3.03 52.08 -64.06
N ALA A 6 -2.46 50.91 -63.75
CA ALA A 6 -2.73 50.08 -62.57
C ALA A 6 -2.37 50.73 -61.22
N PRO A 7 -2.70 50.05 -60.10
CA PRO A 7 -1.80 50.02 -58.96
C PRO A 7 -1.55 48.63 -58.34
N THR A 8 -0.37 48.53 -57.71
CA THR A 8 0.14 47.48 -56.84
C THR A 8 -0.57 47.48 -55.47
N MET A 9 -0.58 46.35 -54.74
CA MET A 9 -0.82 46.34 -53.29
C MET A 9 0.38 45.80 -52.50
N LEU A 10 0.61 46.38 -51.32
CA LEU A 10 1.80 46.19 -50.49
C LEU A 10 1.66 45.01 -49.52
N LEU A 11 2.79 44.36 -49.20
CA LEU A 11 2.92 43.65 -47.93
C LEU A 11 2.98 44.67 -46.78
N THR A 12 2.31 44.36 -45.67
CA THR A 12 2.51 45.04 -44.38
C THR A 12 3.09 44.05 -43.38
N ALA A 13 4.26 44.37 -42.83
CA ALA A 13 4.87 43.65 -41.73
C ALA A 13 4.61 44.42 -40.43
N ILE A 14 4.11 43.74 -39.39
CA ILE A 14 3.91 44.34 -38.07
C ILE A 14 5.10 43.93 -37.19
N ALA A 15 5.86 44.92 -36.74
CA ALA A 15 6.93 44.72 -35.76
C ALA A 15 6.34 44.64 -34.34
N ALA A 16 6.70 43.62 -33.59
CA ALA A 16 6.38 43.51 -32.17
C ALA A 16 7.55 44.06 -31.33
N THR A 17 7.28 45.09 -30.53
CA THR A 17 8.29 45.78 -29.72
C THR A 17 8.73 44.93 -28.53
N VAL A 18 10.04 44.70 -28.40
CA VAL A 18 10.65 44.11 -27.21
C VAL A 18 10.79 45.16 -26.13
N VAL A 19 10.26 44.90 -24.93
CA VAL A 19 10.51 45.71 -23.72
C VAL A 19 11.35 44.88 -22.75
N ILE A 20 12.64 45.20 -22.64
CA ILE A 20 13.52 44.72 -21.59
C ILE A 20 13.48 45.76 -20.46
N VAL A 21 12.99 45.37 -19.29
CA VAL A 21 13.18 46.14 -18.05
C VAL A 21 14.07 45.32 -17.13
N SER A 22 15.22 45.91 -16.78
CA SER A 22 16.28 45.28 -16.01
C SER A 22 16.48 45.99 -14.69
N TRP A 23 16.38 45.20 -13.60
CA TRP A 23 17.03 45.40 -12.29
C TRP A 23 16.65 46.63 -11.45
N VAL A 24 16.31 46.39 -10.17
CA VAL A 24 17.20 46.63 -9.02
C VAL A 24 16.87 45.57 -7.95
N ALA A 25 17.89 45.02 -7.28
CA ALA A 25 17.70 44.19 -6.10
C ALA A 25 17.70 45.06 -4.84
N ASP A 26 16.78 44.81 -3.91
CA ASP A 26 16.88 45.32 -2.54
C ASP A 26 16.62 44.19 -1.55
N THR A 27 17.24 44.27 -0.37
CA THR A 27 17.52 43.09 0.45
C THR A 27 16.56 42.88 1.63
N ALA A 28 16.59 41.65 2.16
CA ALA A 28 16.02 41.24 3.44
C ALA A 28 14.48 41.30 3.60
N ARG A 29 13.84 40.14 3.38
CA ARG A 29 12.99 39.57 4.44
C ARG A 29 12.86 38.06 4.34
N ASP A 30 13.28 37.41 5.42
CA ASP A 30 13.18 35.99 5.65
C ASP A 30 11.72 35.52 5.58
N ARG A 31 11.42 34.68 4.60
CA ARG A 31 10.15 33.95 4.45
C ARG A 31 10.47 32.62 3.78
N GLY A 32 10.49 31.56 4.58
CA GLY A 32 10.61 30.20 4.07
C GLY A 32 9.57 29.96 2.97
N THR A 33 10.05 29.57 1.79
CA THR A 33 9.19 29.10 0.71
C THR A 33 8.40 27.90 1.20
N PRO A 34 7.06 27.87 1.07
CA PRO A 34 6.31 26.63 1.23
C PRO A 34 6.87 25.64 0.20
N SER A 35 7.34 24.48 0.65
CA SER A 35 7.75 23.42 -0.26
C SER A 35 6.52 23.04 -1.09
N ALA A 36 6.52 23.35 -2.38
CA ALA A 36 5.37 23.10 -3.24
C ALA A 36 5.18 21.59 -3.35
N VAL A 37 4.05 21.10 -2.83
CA VAL A 37 3.63 19.70 -2.97
C VAL A 37 3.69 19.34 -4.44
N ARG A 38 4.57 18.43 -4.82
CA ARG A 38 4.73 18.04 -6.23
C ARG A 38 3.47 17.28 -6.64
N PRO A 39 2.88 17.56 -7.82
CA PRO A 39 1.62 16.93 -8.25
C PRO A 39 1.75 15.42 -8.63
N HIS A 40 2.80 14.75 -8.14
CA HIS A 40 3.14 13.35 -8.45
C HIS A 40 3.42 12.50 -7.18
N ASP A 41 3.26 13.09 -6.00
CA ASP A 41 3.51 12.43 -4.72
C ASP A 41 2.21 11.89 -4.12
N THR A 42 2.27 10.70 -3.53
CA THR A 42 1.13 10.10 -2.83
C THR A 42 0.74 10.98 -1.64
N GLN A 43 -0.53 11.37 -1.56
CA GLN A 43 -1.05 12.14 -0.42
C GLN A 43 -1.70 11.19 0.59
N LEU A 44 -1.43 11.44 1.87
CA LEU A 44 -2.00 10.74 3.02
C LEU A 44 -2.71 11.77 3.90
N THR A 45 -4.00 11.58 4.15
CA THR A 45 -4.76 12.44 5.07
C THR A 45 -5.39 11.59 6.15
N GLN A 46 -5.09 11.90 7.42
CA GLN A 46 -5.48 11.08 8.58
C GLN A 46 -6.57 11.77 9.43
N GLN A 47 -7.51 10.99 9.96
CA GLN A 47 -8.54 11.46 10.90
C GLN A 47 -8.80 10.43 12.01
N ALA A 48 -8.79 10.89 13.26
CA ALA A 48 -9.16 10.07 14.41
C ALA A 48 -10.66 9.69 14.36
N LEU A 49 -10.94 8.38 14.48
CA LEU A 49 -12.27 7.81 14.62
C LEU A 49 -12.68 7.81 16.10
N ILE A 50 -13.35 8.90 16.48
CA ILE A 50 -13.77 9.15 17.86
C ILE A 50 -15.05 8.39 18.22
N GLY A 51 -15.13 7.90 19.46
CA GLY A 51 -16.32 7.27 20.05
C GLY A 51 -16.63 5.89 19.45
N LEU A 52 -15.65 4.99 19.41
CA LEU A 52 -15.86 3.61 18.98
C LEU A 52 -16.04 2.70 20.21
N THR A 53 -17.25 2.26 20.45
CA THR A 53 -17.67 1.38 21.57
C THR A 53 -17.74 -0.09 21.11
N GLY A 54 -18.06 -1.00 22.04
CA GLY A 54 -18.34 -2.40 21.72
C GLY A 54 -19.56 -2.58 20.81
N GLY A 55 -19.53 -3.61 19.95
CA GLY A 55 -20.48 -3.79 18.86
C GLY A 55 -19.99 -3.19 17.54
N VAL A 56 -20.92 -2.91 16.61
CA VAL A 56 -20.62 -2.44 15.24
C VAL A 56 -20.92 -0.94 15.12
N THR A 57 -19.90 -0.12 14.90
CA THR A 57 -20.05 1.32 14.61
C THR A 57 -19.78 1.60 13.12
N VAL A 58 -20.59 2.45 12.47
CA VAL A 58 -20.36 2.92 11.09
C VAL A 58 -20.13 4.43 11.06
N ARG A 59 -19.00 4.86 10.48
CA ARG A 59 -18.62 6.28 10.33
C ARG A 59 -18.50 6.64 8.84
N GLU A 60 -19.02 7.80 8.43
CA GLU A 60 -18.83 8.35 7.08
C GLU A 60 -17.76 9.44 7.11
N ILE A 61 -16.83 9.39 6.16
CA ILE A 61 -15.77 10.38 5.98
C ILE A 61 -15.81 10.89 4.55
N THR A 62 -15.88 12.22 4.40
CA THR A 62 -15.79 12.92 3.10
C THR A 62 -14.56 13.81 3.07
N GLN A 63 -13.95 14.04 1.90
CA GLN A 63 -13.05 15.19 1.69
C GLN A 63 -13.20 15.79 0.29
N PRO A 64 -12.83 17.07 0.09
CA PRO A 64 -12.91 17.70 -1.24
C PRO A 64 -11.98 17.06 -2.27
N ALA A 65 -10.80 16.61 -1.86
CA ALA A 65 -9.83 15.95 -2.72
C ALA A 65 -10.17 14.46 -2.90
N PRO A 66 -10.19 13.91 -4.12
CA PRO A 66 -10.44 12.49 -4.31
C PRO A 66 -9.27 11.64 -3.80
N PHE A 67 -9.61 10.48 -3.24
CA PHE A 67 -8.69 9.45 -2.77
C PHE A 67 -9.19 8.08 -3.27
N SER A 68 -8.38 7.03 -3.15
CA SER A 68 -8.78 5.69 -3.62
C SER A 68 -8.28 4.51 -2.82
N LEU A 69 -7.48 4.69 -1.77
CA LEU A 69 -7.27 3.65 -0.74
C LEU A 69 -7.63 4.19 0.64
N VAL A 70 -7.99 3.28 1.54
CA VAL A 70 -8.27 3.56 2.95
C VAL A 70 -7.60 2.50 3.82
N ALA A 71 -6.82 2.93 4.80
CA ALA A 71 -6.30 2.08 5.85
C ALA A 71 -6.79 2.56 7.23
N LEU A 72 -6.64 1.70 8.24
CA LEU A 72 -6.87 2.04 9.64
C LEU A 72 -5.59 1.87 10.44
N THR A 73 -5.38 2.72 11.45
CA THR A 73 -4.25 2.60 12.39
C THR A 73 -4.69 2.82 13.83
N GLY A 74 -3.99 2.22 14.79
CA GLY A 74 -4.25 2.37 16.23
C GLY A 74 -4.47 1.05 16.96
N ASP A 75 -5.16 1.08 18.10
CA ASP A 75 -5.49 -0.16 18.82
C ASP A 75 -6.65 -0.90 18.16
N LEU A 76 -6.28 -1.87 17.34
CA LEU A 76 -7.18 -2.75 16.58
C LEU A 76 -7.28 -4.15 17.21
N ALA A 77 -6.80 -4.36 18.44
CA ALA A 77 -6.85 -5.67 19.09
C ALA A 77 -8.30 -6.19 19.21
N GLY A 78 -8.52 -7.45 18.83
CA GLY A 78 -9.84 -8.11 18.87
C GLY A 78 -10.93 -7.44 18.01
N THR A 79 -10.56 -6.49 17.15
CA THR A 79 -11.47 -5.72 16.30
C THR A 79 -11.70 -6.47 14.97
N SER A 80 -12.74 -6.12 14.21
CA SER A 80 -12.80 -6.43 12.79
C SER A 80 -13.34 -5.23 12.01
N THR A 81 -12.75 -4.94 10.86
CA THR A 81 -12.96 -3.66 10.16
C THR A 81 -13.26 -3.83 8.68
N ARG A 82 -14.17 -2.99 8.17
CA ARG A 82 -14.60 -3.00 6.77
C ARG A 82 -14.72 -1.59 6.23
N VAL A 83 -14.43 -1.40 4.95
CA VAL A 83 -14.56 -0.11 4.24
C VAL A 83 -15.43 -0.27 3.00
N ARG A 84 -16.20 0.76 2.66
CA ARG A 84 -16.84 0.91 1.34
C ARG A 84 -16.78 2.34 0.84
N ALA A 85 -16.63 2.52 -0.46
CA ALA A 85 -16.70 3.83 -1.12
C ALA A 85 -18.10 4.17 -1.62
N LYS A 86 -18.37 5.47 -1.70
CA LYS A 86 -19.49 6.03 -2.45
C LYS A 86 -19.07 6.22 -3.91
N ARG A 87 -19.87 5.73 -4.85
CA ARG A 87 -19.64 5.88 -6.29
C ARG A 87 -20.07 7.28 -6.78
N PRO A 88 -19.62 7.72 -7.98
CA PRO A 88 -20.02 8.99 -8.58
C PRO A 88 -21.53 9.14 -8.81
N ASP A 89 -22.26 8.02 -9.00
CA ASP A 89 -23.72 7.99 -9.12
C ASP A 89 -24.47 8.18 -7.78
N GLY A 90 -23.73 8.30 -6.67
CA GLY A 90 -24.25 8.44 -5.31
C GLY A 90 -24.56 7.11 -4.61
N SER A 91 -24.46 5.96 -5.29
CA SER A 91 -24.64 4.64 -4.71
C SER A 91 -23.45 4.23 -3.82
N TRP A 92 -23.67 3.22 -2.97
CA TRP A 92 -22.59 2.62 -2.17
C TRP A 92 -22.01 1.38 -2.86
N GLY A 93 -20.69 1.25 -2.79
CA GLY A 93 -19.97 0.02 -3.14
C GLY A 93 -20.23 -1.12 -2.14
N PRO A 94 -19.73 -2.34 -2.45
CA PRO A 94 -19.70 -3.43 -1.49
C PRO A 94 -18.78 -3.10 -0.31
N TRP A 95 -18.90 -3.86 0.77
CA TRP A 95 -17.97 -3.81 1.90
C TRP A 95 -16.75 -4.68 1.61
N TYR A 96 -15.57 -4.11 1.78
CA TYR A 96 -14.29 -4.83 1.76
C TYR A 96 -13.78 -5.01 3.19
N GLN A 97 -13.39 -6.22 3.56
CA GLN A 97 -12.68 -6.48 4.80
C GLN A 97 -11.28 -5.87 4.73
N THR A 98 -10.81 -5.26 5.82
CA THR A 98 -9.43 -4.82 5.97
C THR A 98 -8.64 -5.94 6.65
N GLU A 99 -7.51 -6.35 6.10
CA GLU A 99 -6.60 -7.31 6.76
C GLU A 99 -5.69 -6.60 7.76
N TYR A 100 -5.26 -7.30 8.82
CA TYR A 100 -4.34 -6.74 9.80
C TYR A 100 -2.90 -6.84 9.32
N GLU A 101 -2.21 -5.71 9.32
CA GLU A 101 -0.78 -5.65 9.05
C GLU A 101 0.00 -5.45 10.34
N THR A 102 1.20 -6.00 10.40
CA THR A 102 1.95 -6.07 11.64
C THR A 102 2.49 -4.70 12.07
N ALA A 103 2.76 -4.53 13.36
CA ALA A 103 3.69 -3.48 13.79
C ALA A 103 5.02 -3.63 13.01
N ALA A 104 5.77 -2.54 12.86
CA ALA A 104 7.12 -2.59 12.33
C ALA A 104 7.96 -3.67 13.08
N PRO A 105 8.81 -4.45 12.39
CA PRO A 105 9.75 -5.35 13.05
C PRO A 105 10.55 -4.63 14.14
N ASP A 106 10.94 -5.34 15.21
CA ASP A 106 11.76 -4.75 16.29
C ASP A 106 13.04 -4.17 15.65
N PRO A 107 13.55 -2.99 16.05
CA PRO A 107 14.86 -2.51 15.63
C PRO A 107 15.98 -3.57 15.73
N LYS A 108 15.86 -4.56 16.63
CA LYS A 108 16.74 -5.74 16.69
C LYS A 108 16.66 -6.66 15.48
N ASP A 109 15.49 -6.84 14.88
CA ASP A 109 15.33 -7.62 13.65
C ASP A 109 15.97 -6.92 12.44
N GLN A 110 16.28 -5.62 12.55
CA GLN A 110 16.94 -4.83 11.50
C GLN A 110 18.47 -4.74 11.64
N VAL A 111 19.04 -5.06 12.81
CA VAL A 111 20.47 -4.99 13.10
C VAL A 111 20.99 -6.39 13.40
N GLY A 112 21.88 -6.92 12.56
CA GLY A 112 22.50 -8.23 12.79
C GLY A 112 23.23 -8.31 14.13
N ASP A 113 23.38 -9.55 14.65
CA ASP A 113 23.60 -9.96 16.05
C ASP A 113 24.77 -9.36 16.88
N ASP A 114 25.44 -8.30 16.42
CA ASP A 114 26.48 -7.59 17.17
C ASP A 114 25.91 -6.34 17.88
N MET A 115 26.05 -6.29 19.22
CA MET A 115 25.81 -5.17 20.17
C MET A 115 24.59 -5.22 21.12
N ALA A 116 23.92 -6.36 21.33
CA ALA A 116 22.94 -6.50 22.41
C ALA A 116 23.62 -6.69 23.79
N ALA A 117 23.87 -5.61 24.54
CA ALA A 117 24.35 -5.68 25.92
C ALA A 117 23.26 -6.24 26.88
N PRO A 118 23.59 -7.22 27.75
CA PRO A 118 22.58 -7.84 28.61
C PRO A 118 22.20 -6.94 29.79
N GLY A 119 20.89 -6.73 30.01
CA GLY A 119 20.38 -6.16 31.26
C GLY A 119 19.34 -5.04 31.16
N GLN A 120 18.94 -4.59 29.96
CA GLN A 120 17.86 -3.61 29.81
C GLN A 120 16.61 -4.25 29.20
N SER A 121 15.61 -4.48 30.05
CA SER A 121 14.22 -4.72 29.63
C SER A 121 13.61 -3.41 29.13
N ALA A 122 14.00 -3.01 27.92
CA ALA A 122 13.33 -1.94 27.19
C ALA A 122 11.88 -2.37 26.96
N GLY A 123 10.93 -1.54 27.39
CA GLY A 123 9.52 -1.75 27.07
C GLY A 123 9.34 -1.74 25.55
N LEU A 124 8.60 -2.72 25.03
CA LEU A 124 8.34 -2.91 23.61
C LEU A 124 7.58 -1.69 23.06
N LEU A 125 8.31 -0.76 22.45
CA LEU A 125 7.75 0.32 21.63
C LEU A 125 7.39 -0.27 20.27
N GLU A 126 6.33 -1.08 20.23
CA GLU A 126 5.72 -1.50 18.96
C GLU A 126 5.31 -0.25 18.16
N GLY A 127 5.63 -0.25 16.86
CA GLY A 127 5.16 0.77 15.93
C GLY A 127 3.62 0.81 15.84
N PRO A 128 3.05 1.86 15.23
CA PRO A 128 1.60 1.97 15.09
C PRO A 128 1.04 0.76 14.31
N ARG A 129 0.26 -0.08 14.99
CA ARG A 129 -0.48 -1.18 14.38
C ARG A 129 -1.49 -0.63 13.36
N GLY A 130 -1.71 -1.35 12.28
CA GLY A 130 -2.62 -0.91 11.22
C GLY A 130 -3.22 -2.04 10.41
N THR A 131 -3.97 -1.66 9.38
CA THR A 131 -4.50 -2.57 8.37
C THR A 131 -3.77 -2.38 7.05
N ASP A 132 -3.83 -3.37 6.18
CA ASP A 132 -3.58 -3.15 4.75
C ASP A 132 -4.42 -1.95 4.23
N PRO A 133 -3.88 -1.14 3.29
CA PRO A 133 -4.62 -0.08 2.64
C PRO A 133 -5.54 -0.66 1.56
N VAL A 134 -6.82 -0.76 1.89
CA VAL A 134 -7.87 -1.26 0.99
C VAL A 134 -8.12 -0.25 -0.12
N PHE A 135 -7.80 -0.60 -1.36
CA PHE A 135 -8.26 0.16 -2.53
C PHE A 135 -9.79 0.12 -2.62
N VAL A 136 -10.45 1.23 -2.94
CA VAL A 136 -11.92 1.35 -2.96
C VAL A 136 -12.46 2.00 -4.24
N GLY A 137 -11.59 2.25 -5.22
CA GLY A 137 -11.89 3.10 -6.39
C GLY A 137 -11.80 4.58 -6.05
N THR A 138 -11.69 5.45 -7.07
CA THR A 138 -11.64 6.91 -6.86
C THR A 138 -12.95 7.41 -6.27
N THR A 139 -12.87 7.99 -5.07
CA THR A 139 -14.02 8.57 -4.36
C THR A 139 -13.62 9.81 -3.56
N THR A 140 -14.61 10.61 -3.19
CA THR A 140 -14.49 11.66 -2.17
C THR A 140 -15.15 11.27 -0.85
N THR A 141 -15.76 10.09 -0.75
CA THR A 141 -16.55 9.68 0.43
C THR A 141 -16.49 8.18 0.67
N VAL A 142 -16.16 7.77 1.90
CA VAL A 142 -16.19 6.38 2.36
C VAL A 142 -17.02 6.21 3.61
N GLN A 143 -17.48 4.98 3.83
CA GLN A 143 -17.95 4.50 5.12
C GLN A 143 -17.02 3.42 5.64
N ILE A 144 -16.76 3.50 6.95
CA ILE A 144 -15.90 2.58 7.70
C ILE A 144 -16.76 1.95 8.79
N ALA A 145 -16.84 0.63 8.78
CA ALA A 145 -17.46 -0.16 9.83
C ALA A 145 -16.37 -0.75 10.74
N VAL A 146 -16.49 -0.53 12.05
CA VAL A 146 -15.59 -1.05 13.08
C VAL A 146 -16.42 -1.92 14.02
N THR A 147 -16.06 -3.20 14.15
CA THR A 147 -16.66 -4.15 15.08
C THR A 147 -15.70 -4.39 16.25
N ARG A 148 -16.10 -4.13 17.49
CA ARG A 148 -15.26 -4.33 18.68
C ARG A 148 -15.95 -5.28 19.68
N PRO A 149 -15.19 -5.97 20.56
CA PRO A 149 -15.75 -6.72 21.68
C PRO A 149 -16.72 -5.87 22.51
N ILE A 150 -17.78 -6.48 23.07
CA ILE A 150 -18.88 -5.74 23.71
C ILE A 150 -18.42 -4.92 24.93
N ASP A 151 -17.35 -5.36 25.57
CA ASP A 151 -16.66 -4.82 26.73
C ASP A 151 -15.46 -3.91 26.38
N ALA A 152 -15.18 -3.71 25.09
CA ALA A 152 -14.04 -2.90 24.65
C ALA A 152 -14.16 -1.43 25.11
N PRO A 153 -13.11 -0.86 25.74
CA PRO A 153 -13.17 0.50 26.27
C PRO A 153 -13.37 1.54 25.17
N ALA A 154 -14.22 2.52 25.44
CA ALA A 154 -14.53 3.62 24.52
C ALA A 154 -13.31 4.55 24.38
N THR A 155 -12.68 4.49 23.23
CA THR A 155 -11.63 5.40 22.79
C THR A 155 -10.28 5.19 23.51
N VAL A 156 -9.54 6.17 24.12
CA VAL A 156 -9.81 7.54 24.66
C VAL A 156 -8.81 8.62 24.14
N GLY A 157 -9.24 9.89 23.98
CA GLY A 157 -8.52 11.00 23.30
C GLY A 157 -7.12 11.39 23.83
N LEU A 158 -6.12 11.47 22.94
CA LEU A 158 -4.75 11.87 23.24
C LEU A 158 -4.44 13.34 22.87
N PRO A 159 -3.53 14.01 23.60
CA PRO A 159 -2.88 15.24 23.12
C PRO A 159 -2.06 14.94 21.87
N ALA A 160 -2.00 15.89 20.93
CA ALA A 160 -1.29 15.70 19.66
C ALA A 160 0.21 15.40 19.87
N PRO A 161 0.78 14.34 19.26
CA PRO A 161 2.22 14.20 19.15
C PRO A 161 2.80 15.34 18.32
N ALA A 162 3.99 15.82 18.71
CA ALA A 162 4.59 17.01 18.13
C ALA A 162 5.34 16.74 16.81
N SER A 163 4.66 16.32 15.74
CA SER A 163 5.13 16.47 14.35
C SER A 163 4.13 16.00 13.30
N GLU A 164 3.21 16.88 12.87
CA GLU A 164 3.03 17.30 11.47
C GLU A 164 1.97 18.43 11.43
N PRO A 165 2.01 19.35 10.43
CA PRO A 165 0.99 20.40 10.33
C PRO A 165 -0.37 19.77 10.00
N PRO A 166 -1.46 20.11 10.70
CA PRO A 166 -2.78 19.60 10.33
C PRO A 166 -3.13 20.05 8.91
N ASP A 167 -3.46 19.07 8.06
CA ASP A 167 -3.81 19.31 6.67
C ASP A 167 -5.04 20.24 6.61
N LYS A 168 -4.91 21.35 5.86
CA LYS A 168 -5.81 22.52 6.04
C LYS A 168 -7.24 22.31 5.55
N ASN A 169 -7.53 21.15 4.98
CA ASN A 169 -8.82 20.75 4.41
C ASN A 169 -9.46 19.62 5.23
N GLY A 170 -9.73 19.88 6.52
CA GLY A 170 -10.19 18.88 7.49
C GLY A 170 -11.33 17.98 6.97
N LEU A 171 -11.22 16.68 7.28
CA LEU A 171 -12.13 15.66 6.74
C LEU A 171 -13.58 15.90 7.20
N GLY A 172 -14.49 16.01 6.24
CA GLY A 172 -15.93 16.20 6.39
C GLY A 172 -16.61 14.95 6.96
N TYR A 173 -16.41 14.72 8.25
CA TYR A 173 -16.90 13.58 9.00
C TYR A 173 -18.40 13.67 9.32
N LYS A 174 -19.11 12.55 9.18
CA LYS A 174 -20.52 12.40 9.58
C LYS A 174 -20.75 11.05 10.29
N PRO A 175 -21.29 11.04 11.52
CA PRO A 175 -21.86 9.84 12.11
C PRO A 175 -23.06 9.37 11.28
N ALA A 176 -23.09 8.08 10.89
CA ALA A 176 -24.26 7.49 10.25
C ALA A 176 -25.36 7.14 11.29
N SER A 177 -24.98 6.99 12.57
CA SER A 177 -25.86 6.80 13.73
C SER A 177 -25.76 7.99 14.71
N LYS A 178 -26.88 8.34 15.35
CA LYS A 178 -26.94 9.40 16.38
C LYS A 178 -26.58 8.85 17.76
N GLU A 179 -25.32 8.99 18.17
CA GLU A 179 -24.89 8.72 19.56
C GLU A 179 -23.94 9.82 20.06
N GLN A 180 -23.96 10.08 21.37
CA GLN A 180 -23.19 11.17 22.00
C GLN A 180 -21.70 10.80 22.18
N PRO A 181 -20.78 11.78 22.22
CA PRO A 181 -19.35 11.51 22.03
C PRO A 181 -18.54 11.37 23.33
N PHE A 182 -17.58 10.42 23.38
CA PHE A 182 -16.27 10.55 24.07
C PHE A 182 -15.22 9.53 23.50
N GLY A 183 -13.94 9.97 23.29
CA GLY A 183 -12.70 9.14 23.10
C GLY A 183 -12.08 8.97 21.68
N GLN A 184 -10.75 8.78 21.52
CA GLN A 184 -9.97 8.46 20.27
C GLN A 184 -9.06 7.21 20.47
N ASN A 185 -8.77 6.38 19.46
CA ASN A 185 -7.69 5.34 19.49
C ASN A 185 -7.55 4.53 18.19
N ILE A 186 -8.42 4.80 17.20
CA ILE A 186 -8.30 4.30 15.83
C ILE A 186 -8.33 5.53 14.91
N ASN A 187 -7.55 5.54 13.84
CA ASN A 187 -7.56 6.56 12.79
C ASN A 187 -7.93 5.94 11.45
N ALA A 188 -8.55 6.73 10.58
CA ALA A 188 -8.65 6.45 9.16
C ALA A 188 -7.57 7.22 8.41
N VAL A 189 -6.84 6.53 7.53
CA VAL A 189 -5.84 7.12 6.64
C VAL A 189 -6.38 7.00 5.21
N LEU A 190 -6.70 8.14 4.61
CA LEU A 190 -7.15 8.24 3.23
C LEU A 190 -5.94 8.46 2.32
N ILE A 191 -5.86 7.69 1.24
CA ILE A 191 -4.67 7.69 0.36
C ILE A 191 -5.08 8.05 -1.06
N SER A 192 -4.48 9.12 -1.57
CA SER A 192 -4.59 9.53 -2.97
C SER A 192 -3.32 9.12 -3.71
N PRO A 193 -3.33 8.00 -4.46
CA PRO A 193 -2.20 7.65 -5.32
C PRO A 193 -2.07 8.69 -6.44
N PRO A 194 -0.84 8.99 -6.88
CA PRO A 194 -0.65 9.84 -8.05
C PRO A 194 -1.24 9.16 -9.28
N GLN A 195 -1.90 9.95 -10.14
CA GLN A 195 -2.43 9.45 -11.40
C GLN A 195 -1.27 8.95 -12.27
N ALA A 196 -1.36 7.70 -12.73
CA ALA A 196 -0.37 7.15 -13.64
C ALA A 196 -0.33 7.97 -14.94
N PRO A 197 0.85 8.23 -15.53
CA PRO A 197 0.94 8.92 -16.81
C PRO A 197 0.20 8.11 -17.88
N ALA A 198 -0.80 8.71 -18.52
CA ALA A 198 -1.75 8.04 -19.43
C ALA A 198 -1.14 7.46 -20.74
N HIS A 199 0.19 7.37 -20.83
CA HIS A 199 0.95 7.08 -22.05
C HIS A 199 1.47 5.63 -22.13
N ARG A 200 1.42 4.85 -21.04
CA ARG A 200 1.81 3.43 -21.08
C ARG A 200 0.60 2.56 -21.41
N GLN A 201 0.42 2.26 -22.69
CA GLN A 201 -0.50 1.18 -23.09
C GLN A 201 0.03 -0.16 -22.55
N TRP A 202 -0.56 -0.67 -21.47
CA TRP A 202 -0.32 -2.04 -21.04
C TRP A 202 -0.93 -3.00 -22.07
N THR A 203 -0.07 -3.77 -22.74
CA THR A 203 -0.48 -4.95 -23.51
C THR A 203 -0.10 -6.21 -22.73
N PRO A 204 -1.05 -7.09 -22.38
CA PRO A 204 -0.73 -8.30 -21.65
C PRO A 204 0.21 -9.18 -22.50
N PRO A 205 1.24 -9.81 -21.90
CA PRO A 205 2.21 -10.60 -22.64
C PRO A 205 1.55 -11.80 -23.33
N SER A 206 1.48 -11.75 -24.66
CA SER A 206 0.88 -12.79 -25.51
C SER A 206 1.83 -13.97 -25.79
N GLY A 207 3.12 -13.82 -25.47
CA GLY A 207 4.13 -14.85 -25.64
C GLY A 207 4.05 -15.98 -24.60
N VAL A 208 4.44 -17.19 -25.02
CA VAL A 208 4.70 -18.29 -24.10
C VAL A 208 6.06 -18.05 -23.44
N LEU A 209 6.06 -17.70 -22.15
CA LEU A 209 7.26 -17.71 -21.32
C LEU A 209 7.80 -19.14 -21.21
N MET A 210 9.10 -19.33 -21.47
CA MET A 210 9.75 -20.63 -21.33
C MET A 210 9.94 -20.99 -19.85
N PRO A 211 9.97 -22.29 -19.49
CA PRO A 211 10.35 -22.72 -18.14
C PRO A 211 11.69 -22.12 -17.71
N GLY A 212 11.79 -21.68 -16.45
CA GLY A 212 13.00 -21.07 -15.90
C GLY A 212 13.23 -19.61 -16.28
N GLN A 213 12.39 -18.99 -17.12
CA GLN A 213 12.44 -17.54 -17.37
C GLN A 213 11.57 -16.75 -16.39
N ALA A 214 12.06 -15.59 -15.98
CA ALA A 214 11.26 -14.64 -15.22
C ALA A 214 10.05 -14.16 -16.06
N PRO A 215 8.89 -13.90 -15.44
CA PRO A 215 7.85 -13.13 -16.11
C PRO A 215 8.34 -11.69 -16.39
N ALA A 216 7.60 -10.95 -17.22
CA ALA A 216 7.82 -9.51 -17.36
C ALA A 216 7.51 -8.84 -16.01
N ILE A 217 8.52 -8.18 -15.43
CA ILE A 217 8.45 -7.51 -14.14
C ILE A 217 8.58 -6.00 -14.38
N ILE A 218 7.63 -5.24 -13.85
CA ILE A 218 7.67 -3.79 -13.73
C ILE A 218 8.52 -3.49 -12.49
N SER A 219 9.74 -3.01 -12.71
CA SER A 219 10.71 -2.67 -11.66
C SER A 219 10.24 -1.50 -10.79
N ARG A 220 10.87 -1.34 -9.62
CA ARG A 220 10.63 -0.20 -8.71
C ARG A 220 10.75 1.16 -9.40
N ALA A 221 11.77 1.32 -10.24
CA ALA A 221 11.95 2.54 -11.04
C ALA A 221 10.82 2.76 -12.06
N GLU A 222 10.27 1.71 -12.64
CA GLU A 222 9.20 1.82 -13.63
C GLU A 222 7.84 2.16 -13.00
N TRP A 223 7.46 1.57 -11.87
CA TRP A 223 6.21 1.95 -11.18
C TRP A 223 6.34 3.24 -10.35
N GLY A 224 7.56 3.76 -10.18
CA GLY A 224 7.81 5.08 -9.58
C GLY A 224 7.97 5.04 -8.06
N ALA A 225 8.67 4.03 -7.56
CA ALA A 225 9.08 3.92 -6.16
C ALA A 225 9.86 5.16 -5.73
N ASP A 226 9.45 5.76 -4.62
CA ASP A 226 10.22 6.79 -3.94
C ASP A 226 11.22 6.13 -3.00
N GLU A 227 12.42 5.82 -3.51
CA GLU A 227 13.48 5.18 -2.74
C GLU A 227 13.98 6.03 -1.55
N SER A 228 13.59 7.31 -1.46
CA SER A 228 13.91 8.15 -0.28
C SER A 228 13.06 7.81 0.95
N LEU A 229 11.95 7.09 0.77
CA LEU A 229 11.13 6.57 1.87
C LEU A 229 11.70 5.26 2.46
N ARG A 230 12.64 4.63 1.76
CA ARG A 230 13.20 3.33 2.17
C ARG A 230 14.26 3.53 3.25
N CYS A 231 14.21 2.75 4.34
CA CYS A 231 15.30 2.69 5.31
C CYS A 231 16.11 1.39 5.24
N GLY A 232 17.25 1.37 5.94
CA GLY A 232 18.15 0.22 6.01
C GLY A 232 18.70 -0.26 4.66
N SER A 233 19.26 -1.47 4.69
CA SER A 233 19.65 -2.23 3.50
C SER A 233 18.77 -3.47 3.40
N PRO A 234 18.45 -3.96 2.19
CA PRO A 234 17.74 -5.23 2.02
C PRO A 234 18.47 -6.36 2.75
N GLN A 235 17.73 -7.10 3.58
CA GLN A 235 18.22 -8.33 4.19
C GLN A 235 18.07 -9.49 3.20
N TYR A 236 19.03 -10.42 3.23
CA TYR A 236 19.03 -11.60 2.37
C TYR A 236 19.18 -12.85 3.21
N ASP A 237 18.25 -13.78 3.01
CA ASP A 237 18.36 -15.14 3.52
C ASP A 237 19.42 -15.95 2.76
N ASN A 238 19.87 -17.05 3.37
CA ASN A 238 20.72 -18.06 2.71
C ASN A 238 20.07 -18.74 1.50
N GLY A 239 18.75 -18.59 1.35
CA GLY A 239 17.94 -19.12 0.24
C GLY A 239 16.45 -19.02 0.55
N VAL A 240 15.63 -19.04 -0.49
CA VAL A 240 14.17 -19.16 -0.36
C VAL A 240 13.81 -20.65 -0.28
N ARG A 241 13.03 -21.02 0.72
CA ARG A 241 12.55 -22.39 0.96
C ARG A 241 11.07 -22.58 0.68
N ALA A 242 10.30 -21.50 0.62
CA ALA A 242 8.85 -21.51 0.41
C ALA A 242 8.35 -20.15 -0.11
N ALA A 243 7.11 -20.10 -0.60
CA ALA A 243 6.45 -18.87 -1.01
C ALA A 243 5.11 -18.70 -0.30
N VAL A 244 4.78 -17.45 0.05
CA VAL A 244 3.52 -17.09 0.71
C VAL A 244 2.66 -16.27 -0.24
N VAL A 245 1.43 -16.73 -0.49
CA VAL A 245 0.45 -16.02 -1.32
C VAL A 245 -0.45 -15.16 -0.44
N HIS A 246 -0.57 -13.90 -0.83
CA HIS A 246 -1.37 -12.86 -0.18
C HIS A 246 -2.41 -12.27 -1.14
N HIS A 247 -3.35 -11.50 -0.60
CA HIS A 247 -4.10 -10.50 -1.35
C HIS A 247 -3.86 -9.11 -0.74
N THR A 248 -4.26 -8.03 -1.41
CA THR A 248 -4.21 -6.66 -0.84
C THR A 248 -5.56 -6.21 -0.27
N ALA A 249 -6.52 -7.14 -0.14
CA ALA A 249 -7.91 -6.96 0.30
C ALA A 249 -8.74 -5.85 -0.38
N GLY A 250 -8.21 -5.23 -1.44
CA GLY A 250 -8.77 -4.06 -2.12
C GLY A 250 -9.82 -4.38 -3.18
N SER A 251 -10.64 -3.38 -3.53
CA SER A 251 -11.58 -3.42 -4.65
C SER A 251 -10.94 -3.98 -5.92
N ASN A 252 -11.63 -4.92 -6.56
CA ASN A 252 -11.24 -5.45 -7.86
C ASN A 252 -11.58 -4.50 -9.02
N ASP A 253 -12.16 -3.33 -8.74
CA ASP A 253 -12.61 -2.35 -9.75
C ASP A 253 -11.57 -1.24 -10.00
N TYR A 254 -10.43 -1.64 -10.58
CA TYR A 254 -9.37 -0.76 -11.09
C TYR A 254 -9.02 -1.10 -12.55
N SER A 255 -8.44 -0.16 -13.29
CA SER A 255 -7.88 -0.36 -14.64
C SER A 255 -6.39 -0.73 -14.60
N PRO A 256 -5.78 -1.25 -15.69
CA PRO A 256 -4.35 -1.64 -15.68
C PRO A 256 -3.41 -0.45 -15.43
N LEU A 257 -3.87 0.77 -15.73
CA LEU A 257 -3.12 2.01 -15.52
C LEU A 257 -3.07 2.39 -14.04
N GLU A 258 -4.08 2.01 -13.25
CA GLU A 258 -4.15 2.35 -11.82
C GLU A 258 -3.28 1.43 -10.95
N SER A 259 -2.94 0.22 -11.43
CA SER A 259 -2.17 -0.79 -10.69
C SER A 259 -0.84 -0.25 -10.12
N ALA A 260 -0.08 0.52 -10.91
CA ALA A 260 1.17 1.15 -10.44
C ALA A 260 0.93 2.20 -9.33
N GLY A 261 -0.19 2.94 -9.42
CA GLY A 261 -0.62 3.89 -8.38
C GLY A 261 -1.00 3.18 -7.09
N ILE A 262 -1.70 2.04 -7.18
CA ILE A 262 -2.04 1.20 -6.03
C ILE A 262 -0.77 0.68 -5.34
N VAL A 263 0.20 0.14 -6.09
CA VAL A 263 1.50 -0.31 -5.53
C VAL A 263 2.24 0.84 -4.83
N LYS A 264 2.32 2.02 -5.46
CA LYS A 264 2.97 3.20 -4.87
C LYS A 264 2.25 3.67 -3.59
N ALA A 265 0.92 3.58 -3.54
CA ALA A 265 0.15 3.89 -2.33
C ALA A 265 0.42 2.90 -1.19
N ILE A 266 0.42 1.59 -1.46
CA ILE A 266 0.77 0.55 -0.48
C ILE A 266 2.18 0.81 0.09
N TYR A 267 3.17 1.00 -0.78
CA TYR A 267 4.55 1.32 -0.37
C TYR A 267 4.63 2.60 0.48
N THR A 268 3.95 3.67 0.06
CA THR A 268 3.98 4.94 0.82
C THR A 268 3.33 4.79 2.20
N TYR A 269 2.27 3.99 2.30
CA TYR A 269 1.59 3.70 3.57
C TYR A 269 2.48 2.89 4.53
N HIS A 270 3.07 1.80 4.04
CA HIS A 270 4.02 1.00 4.81
C HIS A 270 5.19 1.84 5.33
N ALA A 271 5.82 2.63 4.45
CA ALA A 271 6.98 3.44 4.83
C ALA A 271 6.63 4.62 5.76
N LYS A 272 5.64 5.45 5.40
CA LYS A 272 5.34 6.69 6.15
C LYS A 272 4.40 6.48 7.33
N THR A 273 3.49 5.51 7.28
CA THR A 273 2.42 5.36 8.28
C THR A 273 2.70 4.21 9.25
N LEU A 274 3.13 3.04 8.75
CA LEU A 274 3.51 1.92 9.62
C LEU A 274 4.98 2.00 10.08
N GLY A 275 5.79 2.86 9.46
CA GLY A 275 7.21 3.04 9.79
C GLY A 275 8.11 1.90 9.33
N TRP A 276 7.65 1.08 8.37
CA TRP A 276 8.42 -0.02 7.82
C TRP A 276 9.52 0.48 6.87
N CYS A 277 10.63 -0.25 6.75
CA CYS A 277 11.69 0.17 5.84
C CYS A 277 11.39 -0.02 4.36
N ASP A 278 10.39 -0.83 3.99
CA ASP A 278 9.98 -1.02 2.59
C ASP A 278 8.53 -1.57 2.52
N ILE A 279 8.03 -1.83 1.31
CA ILE A 279 6.80 -2.61 1.10
C ILE A 279 7.03 -4.08 1.52
N ALA A 280 6.09 -4.66 2.27
CA ALA A 280 6.23 -6.00 2.86
C ALA A 280 6.45 -7.15 1.86
N TYR A 281 5.72 -7.12 0.75
CA TYR A 281 5.69 -8.18 -0.24
C TYR A 281 6.89 -8.06 -1.18
N ASN A 282 7.56 -9.18 -1.51
CA ASN A 282 8.63 -9.16 -2.50
C ASN A 282 8.11 -8.85 -3.92
N ALA A 283 6.84 -9.19 -4.21
CA ALA A 283 6.18 -8.86 -5.46
C ALA A 283 4.68 -8.67 -5.31
N LEU A 284 4.08 -7.94 -6.25
CA LEU A 284 2.64 -7.80 -6.37
C LEU A 284 2.19 -8.17 -7.78
N VAL A 285 1.04 -8.86 -7.91
CA VAL A 285 0.48 -9.29 -9.20
C VAL A 285 -0.96 -8.82 -9.34
N ASP A 286 -1.26 -8.06 -10.39
CA ASP A 286 -2.59 -7.50 -10.61
C ASP A 286 -3.54 -8.44 -11.40
N LYS A 287 -4.83 -8.07 -11.43
CA LYS A 287 -5.87 -8.84 -12.13
C LYS A 287 -5.70 -8.92 -13.66
N TYR A 288 -4.74 -8.18 -14.23
CA TYR A 288 -4.38 -8.18 -15.65
C TYR A 288 -3.09 -8.97 -15.94
N GLY A 289 -2.43 -9.49 -14.89
CA GLY A 289 -1.18 -10.23 -14.99
C GLY A 289 0.07 -9.34 -15.05
N GLN A 290 0.00 -8.06 -14.68
CA GLN A 290 1.18 -7.23 -14.42
C GLN A 290 1.87 -7.72 -13.14
N VAL A 291 3.19 -7.94 -13.20
CA VAL A 291 4.02 -8.23 -12.02
C VAL A 291 4.78 -6.96 -11.67
N PHE A 292 4.72 -6.54 -10.40
CA PHE A 292 5.46 -5.41 -9.86
C PHE A 292 6.52 -5.92 -8.88
N GLU A 293 7.74 -5.41 -8.98
CA GLU A 293 8.78 -5.60 -7.98
C GLU A 293 8.37 -4.88 -6.69
N GLY A 294 8.26 -5.62 -5.59
CA GLY A 294 7.94 -5.09 -4.27
C GLY A 294 9.21 -4.69 -3.51
N SER A 295 9.54 -5.38 -2.43
CA SER A 295 10.70 -5.08 -1.56
C SER A 295 12.01 -5.00 -2.36
N ALA A 296 12.82 -3.97 -2.09
CA ALA A 296 14.09 -3.74 -2.77
C ALA A 296 15.12 -4.85 -2.48
N GLY A 297 16.12 -4.96 -3.35
CA GLY A 297 17.22 -5.93 -3.25
C GLY A 297 17.35 -6.84 -4.48
N GLY A 298 16.24 -7.04 -5.18
CA GLY A 298 16.16 -7.63 -6.52
C GLY A 298 15.41 -8.96 -6.55
N MET A 299 14.49 -9.07 -7.51
CA MET A 299 13.54 -10.18 -7.69
C MET A 299 14.16 -11.59 -7.78
N SER A 300 15.43 -11.72 -8.16
CA SER A 300 16.12 -13.01 -8.28
C SER A 300 16.90 -13.44 -7.03
N LYS A 301 16.81 -12.69 -5.93
CA LYS A 301 17.51 -12.98 -4.67
C LYS A 301 16.54 -13.40 -3.57
N ALA A 302 17.08 -13.99 -2.51
CA ALA A 302 16.34 -14.34 -1.29
C ALA A 302 16.16 -13.12 -0.37
N VAL A 303 15.53 -12.06 -0.87
CA VAL A 303 15.20 -10.87 -0.05
C VAL A 303 14.18 -11.28 1.02
N GLN A 304 14.50 -11.06 2.30
CA GLN A 304 13.56 -11.27 3.39
C GLN A 304 12.53 -10.13 3.39
N GLY A 305 11.25 -10.45 3.21
CA GLY A 305 10.14 -9.49 3.29
C GLY A 305 9.65 -9.25 4.73
N THR A 306 8.56 -8.49 4.87
CA THR A 306 7.85 -8.30 6.16
C THR A 306 6.37 -8.69 6.10
N HIS A 307 6.00 -9.54 5.14
CA HIS A 307 4.62 -9.89 4.78
C HIS A 307 3.94 -10.94 5.67
N THR A 308 4.67 -11.65 6.54
CA THR A 308 4.11 -12.77 7.31
C THR A 308 4.81 -12.88 8.66
N GLY A 309 4.26 -12.21 9.67
CA GLY A 309 4.79 -12.22 11.04
C GLY A 309 4.99 -13.64 11.56
N GLY A 310 6.20 -13.94 12.04
CA GLY A 310 6.61 -15.29 12.46
C GLY A 310 7.18 -16.19 11.36
N PHE A 311 6.98 -15.89 10.06
CA PHE A 311 7.45 -16.71 8.93
C PHE A 311 8.10 -15.93 7.78
N ASN A 312 8.51 -14.67 7.99
CA ASN A 312 9.25 -13.87 7.00
C ASN A 312 10.56 -14.54 6.54
N ARG A 313 11.27 -15.21 7.45
CA ARG A 313 12.57 -15.83 7.18
C ARG A 313 12.44 -17.04 6.26
N ASN A 314 13.32 -17.13 5.27
CA ASN A 314 13.38 -18.13 4.21
C ASN A 314 12.12 -18.26 3.35
N THR A 315 11.21 -17.28 3.39
CA THR A 315 10.02 -17.26 2.52
C THR A 315 10.08 -16.10 1.51
N TRP A 316 9.22 -16.15 0.50
CA TRP A 316 9.11 -15.10 -0.51
C TRP A 316 7.64 -14.79 -0.78
N GLY A 317 7.20 -13.58 -0.45
CA GLY A 317 5.80 -13.18 -0.45
C GLY A 317 5.35 -12.54 -1.76
N VAL A 318 4.21 -12.99 -2.28
CA VAL A 318 3.53 -12.39 -3.43
C VAL A 318 2.10 -11.98 -3.06
N ALA A 319 1.76 -10.71 -3.26
CA ALA A 319 0.39 -10.22 -3.05
C ALA A 319 -0.38 -10.09 -4.37
N MET A 320 -1.53 -10.73 -4.46
CA MET A 320 -2.49 -10.50 -5.53
C MET A 320 -3.25 -9.21 -5.26
N ILE A 321 -3.11 -8.20 -6.14
CA ILE A 321 -3.84 -6.94 -5.98
C ILE A 321 -5.33 -7.20 -6.21
N GLY A 322 -6.14 -7.01 -5.17
CA GLY A 322 -7.57 -7.29 -5.16
C GLY A 322 -8.07 -7.89 -3.84
N ASN A 323 -9.35 -8.25 -3.84
CA ASN A 323 -10.06 -8.90 -2.74
C ASN A 323 -10.71 -10.17 -3.29
N PHE A 324 -10.40 -11.31 -2.67
CA PHE A 324 -10.84 -12.62 -3.16
C PHE A 324 -11.61 -13.41 -2.11
N ASN A 325 -12.37 -12.72 -1.25
CA ASN A 325 -13.24 -13.38 -0.29
C ASN A 325 -14.38 -14.11 -1.00
N ASP A 326 -15.05 -13.43 -1.95
CA ASP A 326 -16.23 -13.96 -2.67
C ASP A 326 -16.00 -14.13 -4.18
N VAL A 327 -14.97 -13.48 -4.74
CA VAL A 327 -14.68 -13.47 -6.19
C VAL A 327 -13.29 -14.04 -6.42
N PRO A 328 -13.10 -15.09 -7.25
CA PRO A 328 -11.78 -15.66 -7.48
C PRO A 328 -10.86 -14.68 -8.25
N PRO A 329 -9.54 -14.76 -8.10
CA PRO A 329 -8.61 -13.97 -8.92
C PRO A 329 -8.74 -14.38 -10.39
N THR A 330 -8.38 -13.48 -11.31
CA THR A 330 -8.58 -13.76 -12.73
C THR A 330 -7.68 -14.92 -13.20
N PRO A 331 -8.10 -15.69 -14.23
CA PRO A 331 -7.27 -16.78 -14.74
C PRO A 331 -5.87 -16.35 -15.20
N ILE A 332 -5.69 -15.09 -15.63
CA ILE A 332 -4.37 -14.54 -15.96
C ILE A 332 -3.57 -14.20 -14.70
N GLN A 333 -4.19 -13.64 -13.65
CA GLN A 333 -3.53 -13.34 -12.38
C GLN A 333 -3.00 -14.61 -11.71
N LEU A 334 -3.85 -15.65 -11.54
CA LEU A 334 -3.44 -16.95 -10.99
C LEU A 334 -2.31 -17.59 -11.81
N LYS A 335 -2.43 -17.58 -13.14
CA LYS A 335 -1.40 -18.14 -14.04
C LYS A 335 -0.08 -17.37 -13.96
N THR A 336 -0.13 -16.04 -13.78
CA THR A 336 1.07 -15.21 -13.61
C THR A 336 1.70 -15.44 -12.23
N VAL A 337 0.93 -15.54 -11.15
CA VAL A 337 1.44 -15.90 -9.81
C VAL A 337 2.12 -17.27 -9.84
N GLY A 338 1.47 -18.29 -10.40
CA GLY A 338 2.07 -19.64 -10.53
C GLY A 338 3.35 -19.66 -11.37
N ARG A 339 3.44 -18.85 -12.43
CA ARG A 339 4.67 -18.66 -13.22
C ARG A 339 5.76 -17.94 -12.44
N LEU A 340 5.42 -16.87 -11.73
CA LEU A 340 6.36 -16.09 -10.92
C LEU A 340 6.97 -16.94 -9.80
N LEU A 341 6.14 -17.66 -9.05
CA LEU A 341 6.59 -18.55 -7.98
C LEU A 341 7.36 -19.76 -8.51
N GLY A 342 6.91 -20.37 -9.61
CA GLY A 342 7.65 -21.46 -10.26
C GLY A 342 9.03 -21.04 -10.76
N TRP A 343 9.17 -19.81 -11.28
CA TRP A 343 10.48 -19.23 -11.59
C TRP A 343 11.30 -18.96 -10.33
N ARG A 344 10.74 -18.24 -9.34
CA ARG A 344 11.48 -17.82 -8.14
C ARG A 344 11.98 -19.04 -7.36
N LEU A 345 11.10 -19.99 -7.01
CA LEU A 345 11.48 -21.19 -6.26
C LEU A 345 12.48 -22.07 -7.03
N GLY A 346 12.39 -22.09 -8.37
CA GLY A 346 13.32 -22.80 -9.24
C GLY A 346 14.76 -22.28 -9.18
N LEU A 347 15.00 -21.00 -8.84
CA LEU A 347 16.35 -20.46 -8.66
C LEU A 347 17.07 -21.03 -7.43
N ASP A 348 16.31 -21.38 -6.38
CA ASP A 348 16.81 -22.02 -5.16
C ASP A 348 16.70 -23.56 -5.20
N GLY A 349 16.29 -24.13 -6.34
CA GLY A 349 16.12 -25.59 -6.52
C GLY A 349 14.94 -26.20 -5.77
N VAL A 350 13.97 -25.37 -5.33
CA VAL A 350 12.85 -25.78 -4.50
C VAL A 350 11.67 -26.27 -5.36
N ASP A 351 11.12 -27.43 -5.04
CA ASP A 351 9.91 -27.96 -5.70
C ASP A 351 8.66 -27.18 -5.25
N PRO A 352 7.97 -26.43 -6.14
CA PRO A 352 6.76 -25.69 -5.79
C PRO A 352 5.57 -26.59 -5.39
N LYS A 353 5.64 -27.91 -5.62
CA LYS A 353 4.64 -28.90 -5.17
C LYS A 353 5.08 -29.70 -3.95
N GLY A 354 6.25 -29.39 -3.41
CA GLY A 354 6.81 -30.06 -2.24
C GLY A 354 6.14 -29.68 -0.92
N ILE A 355 6.72 -30.24 0.14
CA ILE A 355 6.41 -29.91 1.54
C ILE A 355 7.68 -29.33 2.16
N VAL A 356 7.52 -28.30 2.99
CA VAL A 356 8.59 -27.59 3.69
C VAL A 356 8.37 -27.66 5.20
N GLN A 357 9.47 -27.70 5.96
CA GLN A 357 9.48 -27.46 7.40
C GLN A 357 10.07 -26.09 7.68
N LEU A 358 9.27 -25.18 8.24
CA LEU A 358 9.67 -23.82 8.60
C LEU A 358 9.57 -23.64 10.11
N GLU A 359 10.60 -23.05 10.72
CA GLU A 359 10.58 -22.66 12.12
C GLU A 359 9.88 -21.31 12.25
N SER A 360 8.90 -21.22 13.16
CA SER A 360 8.26 -19.94 13.45
C SER A 360 9.14 -19.12 14.39
N ALA A 361 9.40 -17.86 14.04
CA ALA A 361 9.95 -16.89 14.97
C ALA A 361 8.96 -16.55 16.10
N GLY A 362 7.67 -16.87 15.93
CA GLY A 362 6.59 -16.49 16.81
C GLY A 362 6.24 -15.00 16.71
N SER A 363 4.98 -14.66 17.00
CA SER A 363 4.46 -13.31 17.23
C SER A 363 2.99 -13.43 17.62
N HIS A 364 2.31 -12.32 17.91
CA HIS A 364 0.85 -12.31 18.06
C HIS A 364 0.09 -12.37 16.72
N TYR A 365 0.80 -12.35 15.58
CA TYR A 365 0.22 -12.43 14.24
C TYR A 365 0.15 -13.86 13.70
N THR A 366 0.90 -14.80 14.29
CA THR A 366 0.91 -16.22 13.91
C THR A 366 0.19 -17.10 14.93
N THR A 367 -0.38 -18.20 14.46
CA THR A 367 -0.90 -19.29 15.31
C THR A 367 0.20 -20.19 15.89
N TYR A 368 1.45 -20.03 15.44
CA TYR A 368 2.58 -20.89 15.80
C TYR A 368 3.47 -20.26 16.90
N PRO A 369 3.75 -20.96 18.01
CA PRO A 369 4.71 -20.48 19.01
C PRO A 369 6.12 -20.32 18.45
N ALA A 370 6.92 -19.42 19.04
CA ALA A 370 8.33 -19.26 18.71
C ALA A 370 9.10 -20.57 18.89
N GLY A 371 9.97 -20.90 17.92
CA GLY A 371 10.76 -22.13 17.87
C GLY A 371 9.97 -23.39 17.47
N SER A 372 8.67 -23.28 17.17
CA SER A 372 7.87 -24.42 16.68
C SER A 372 8.05 -24.63 15.17
N ILE A 373 8.05 -25.89 14.72
CA ILE A 373 8.20 -26.24 13.31
C ILE A 373 6.83 -26.45 12.67
N ALA A 374 6.45 -25.58 11.73
CA ALA A 374 5.31 -25.79 10.86
C ALA A 374 5.71 -26.69 9.68
N THR A 375 4.88 -27.69 9.37
CA THR A 375 5.00 -28.51 8.15
C THR A 375 3.93 -28.05 7.17
N LEU A 376 4.34 -27.43 6.07
CA LEU A 376 3.48 -26.70 5.14
C LEU A 376 3.74 -27.14 3.69
N PRO A 377 2.81 -26.94 2.75
CA PRO A 377 3.15 -26.94 1.32
C PRO A 377 4.23 -25.90 1.00
N THR A 378 5.07 -26.14 -0.01
CA THR A 378 6.09 -25.15 -0.45
C THR A 378 5.46 -23.81 -0.82
N ILE A 379 4.30 -23.84 -1.48
CA ILE A 379 3.48 -22.66 -1.76
C ILE A 379 2.27 -22.73 -0.84
N PHE A 380 2.22 -21.85 0.14
CA PHE A 380 1.13 -21.73 1.10
C PHE A 380 0.61 -20.29 1.13
N THR A 381 -0.39 -20.03 1.96
CA THR A 381 -1.09 -18.75 2.02
C THR A 381 -0.99 -18.12 3.40
N HIS A 382 -1.22 -16.81 3.53
CA HIS A 382 -1.04 -16.12 4.81
C HIS A 382 -1.87 -16.78 5.94
N ARG A 383 -3.14 -17.12 5.68
CA ARG A 383 -4.02 -17.80 6.63
C ARG A 383 -3.57 -19.20 7.10
N ASP A 384 -2.64 -19.86 6.39
CA ASP A 384 -2.13 -21.18 6.84
C ASP A 384 -1.18 -21.05 8.05
N VAL A 385 -0.70 -19.83 8.35
CA VAL A 385 0.20 -19.55 9.47
C VAL A 385 -0.19 -18.33 10.31
N GLY A 386 -1.03 -17.45 9.79
CA GLY A 386 -1.39 -16.15 10.37
C GLY A 386 -2.85 -16.03 10.79
N ASN A 387 -3.11 -15.11 11.72
CA ASN A 387 -4.46 -14.78 12.21
C ASN A 387 -5.21 -13.84 11.23
N THR A 388 -5.47 -14.29 10.00
CA THR A 388 -6.00 -13.48 8.88
C THR A 388 -6.86 -14.30 7.92
N ASP A 389 -7.76 -13.64 7.19
CA ASP A 389 -8.50 -14.25 6.07
C ASP A 389 -7.69 -14.22 4.75
N CYS A 390 -6.58 -13.49 4.67
CA CYS A 390 -5.74 -13.37 3.48
C CYS A 390 -5.28 -14.74 2.94
N PRO A 391 -5.39 -15.05 1.63
CA PRO A 391 -5.72 -14.20 0.48
C PRO A 391 -7.22 -14.17 0.10
N GLY A 392 -8.12 -14.56 1.01
CA GLY A 392 -9.56 -14.67 0.78
C GLY A 392 -10.00 -16.06 0.29
N ASN A 393 -11.25 -16.42 0.59
CA ASN A 393 -11.75 -17.80 0.43
C ASN A 393 -11.77 -18.28 -1.03
N ALA A 394 -12.09 -17.41 -1.98
CA ALA A 394 -12.14 -17.74 -3.41
C ALA A 394 -10.76 -17.73 -4.10
N ALA A 395 -9.71 -17.26 -3.42
CA ALA A 395 -8.31 -17.45 -3.85
C ALA A 395 -7.60 -18.62 -3.14
N TYR A 396 -8.10 -19.02 -1.97
CA TYR A 396 -7.58 -20.16 -1.22
C TYR A 396 -8.05 -21.52 -1.77
N ALA A 397 -9.27 -21.56 -2.32
CA ALA A 397 -9.86 -22.73 -2.96
C ALA A 397 -9.39 -22.94 -4.41
#